data_AF-A0A956KM99-F1
#
_entry.id   AF-A0A956KM99-F1
#
_cell.length_a   1.000
_cell.length_b   1.000
_cell.length_c   1.000
_cell.angle_alpha   90.00
_cell.angle_beta   90.00
_cell.angle_gamma   90.00
#
_symmetry.space_group_name_H-M   'P 1'
#
loop_
_entity.id
_entity.type
_entity.pdbx_description
1 polymer ?
#
loop_
_entity_poly.entity_id
_entity_poly.type
_entity_poly.pdbx_seq_one_letter_code
_entity_poly.pdbx_strand_id
1 'polypeptide(L)'
;YGERPFAGRTVQAVMLAIEEGRVRPPSKARRVPAWLRKIVVRGLAHDPESRWPDMDVLLDAIDRRSASAGLGAALAAARSLGAQLRRRMRAPKVQPSAGQDP
;
A
#
# COMPACT_ATOMS: atom_id res chain seq x y z
N TYR A 1 6.53 -7.22 3.81
CA TYR A 1 7.43 -8.32 4.23
C TYR A 1 7.30 -9.58 3.37
N GLY A 2 6.42 -9.60 2.36
CA GLY A 2 6.27 -10.80 1.49
C GLY A 2 5.59 -11.98 2.20
N GLU A 3 5.06 -11.77 3.40
CA GLU A 3 4.49 -12.80 4.26
C GLU A 3 3.09 -12.37 4.73
N ARG A 4 2.26 -13.35 5.07
CA ARG A 4 0.93 -13.13 5.65
C ARG A 4 1.04 -12.55 7.08
N PRO A 5 0.17 -11.59 7.46
CA PRO A 5 0.19 -10.99 8.80
C PRO A 5 -0.10 -11.98 9.93
N PHE A 6 -1.02 -12.92 9.72
CA PHE A 6 -1.36 -13.98 10.68
C PHE A 6 -0.72 -15.29 10.28
N ALA A 7 -0.08 -15.98 11.23
CA ALA A 7 0.59 -17.25 11.00
C ALA A 7 -0.38 -18.43 11.17
N GLY A 8 -0.16 -19.51 10.42
CA GLY A 8 -0.96 -20.73 10.55
C GLY A 8 -0.84 -21.62 9.30
N ARG A 9 -0.91 -22.93 9.52
CA ARG A 9 -0.97 -23.95 8.44
C ARG A 9 -2.38 -24.47 8.19
N THR A 10 -3.31 -24.18 9.09
CA THR A 10 -4.73 -24.54 9.00
C THR A 10 -5.59 -23.30 9.18
N VAL A 11 -6.85 -23.37 8.75
CA VAL A 11 -7.82 -22.27 8.92
C VAL A 11 -8.01 -21.95 10.41
N GLN A 12 -8.15 -22.98 11.25
CA GLN A 12 -8.33 -22.84 12.69
C GLN A 12 -7.16 -22.12 13.36
N ALA A 13 -5.92 -22.43 12.96
CA ALA A 13 -4.73 -21.76 13.49
C ALA A 13 -4.68 -20.27 13.09
N VAL A 14 -5.13 -19.94 11.88
CA VAL A 14 -5.20 -18.54 11.43
C VAL A 14 -6.31 -17.78 12.15
N MET A 15 -7.48 -18.39 12.32
CA MET A 15 -8.60 -17.79 13.06
C MET A 15 -8.22 -17.47 14.50
N LEU A 16 -7.60 -18.43 15.20
CA LEU A 16 -7.11 -18.22 16.57
C LEU A 16 -6.11 -17.06 16.64
N ALA A 17 -5.17 -16.98 15.68
CA ALA A 17 -4.22 -15.87 15.62
C ALA A 17 -4.87 -14.51 15.36
N ILE A 18 -6.00 -14.47 14.64
CA ILE A 18 -6.80 -13.25 14.42
C ILE A 18 -7.51 -12.87 15.72
N GLU A 19 -8.21 -13.80 16.36
CA GLU A 19 -8.94 -13.60 17.61
C GLU A 19 -8.04 -13.06 18.73
N GLU A 20 -6.81 -13.58 18.81
CA GLU A 20 -5.82 -13.16 19.81
C GLU A 20 -5.03 -11.91 19.39
N GLY A 21 -5.27 -11.36 18.19
CA GLY A 21 -4.54 -10.21 17.67
C GLY A 21 -3.04 -10.46 17.44
N ARG A 22 -2.63 -11.72 17.23
CA ARG A 22 -1.22 -12.13 17.08
C ARG A 22 -0.68 -11.86 15.67
N VAL A 23 -0.42 -10.59 15.38
CA VAL A 23 0.24 -10.17 14.13
C VAL A 23 1.73 -10.55 14.16
N ARG A 24 2.20 -11.15 13.06
CA ARG A 24 3.59 -11.56 12.87
C ARG A 24 4.57 -10.40 13.13
N PRO A 25 5.70 -10.66 13.83
CA PRO A 25 6.76 -9.68 13.97
C PRO A 25 7.34 -9.30 12.59
N PRO A 26 7.93 -8.10 12.46
CA PRO A 26 8.52 -7.67 11.19
C PRO A 26 9.66 -8.60 10.78
N SER A 27 9.72 -8.99 9.50
CA SER A 27 10.86 -9.74 8.97
C SER A 27 12.11 -8.87 8.99
N LYS A 28 13.25 -9.40 9.44
CA LYS A 28 14.54 -8.69 9.38
C LYS A 28 15.00 -8.42 7.94
N ALA A 29 14.50 -9.18 6.96
CA ALA A 29 14.93 -9.14 5.57
C ALA A 29 14.49 -7.89 4.78
N ARG A 30 13.42 -7.20 5.19
CA ARG A 30 12.90 -6.03 4.47
C ARG A 30 12.77 -4.83 5.40
N ARG A 31 13.43 -3.72 5.04
CA ARG A 31 13.37 -2.45 5.78
C ARG A 31 12.05 -1.74 5.45
N VAL A 32 11.10 -1.81 6.39
CA VAL A 32 9.87 -1.02 6.37
C VAL A 32 9.94 -0.03 7.53
N PRO A 33 9.62 1.26 7.33
CA PRO A 33 9.63 2.23 8.41
C PRO A 33 8.73 1.81 9.58
N ALA A 34 9.23 1.96 10.81
CA ALA A 34 8.50 1.55 12.01
C ALA A 34 7.13 2.26 12.14
N TRP A 35 7.03 3.51 11.69
CA TRP A 35 5.79 4.27 11.71
C TRP A 35 4.72 3.65 10.80
N LEU A 36 5.10 3.17 9.62
CA LEU A 36 4.16 2.58 8.67
C LEU A 36 3.64 1.26 9.21
N ARG A 37 4.53 0.45 9.82
CA ARG A 37 4.12 -0.78 10.51
C ARG A 37 3.10 -0.50 11.60
N LYS A 38 3.29 0.54 12.42
CA LYS A 38 2.34 0.88 13.49
C LYS A 38 0.95 1.19 12.95
N ILE A 39 0.86 2.00 11.89
CA ILE A 39 -0.42 2.36 11.25
C ILE A 39 -1.12 1.12 10.70
N VAL A 40 -0.40 0.27 9.96
CA VAL A 40 -0.95 -0.95 9.37
C VAL A 40 -1.38 -1.96 10.44
N VAL A 41 -0.57 -2.17 11.49
CA VAL A 41 -0.91 -3.10 12.58
C VAL A 41 -2.15 -2.64 13.34
N ARG A 42 -2.36 -1.33 13.53
CA ARG A 42 -3.62 -0.80 14.07
C ARG A 42 -4.82 -1.18 13.20
N GLY A 43 -4.70 -1.05 11.88
CA GLY A 43 -5.75 -1.46 10.94
C GLY A 43 -6.06 -2.96 10.96
N LEU A 44 -5.12 -3.78 11.46
CA LEU A 44 -5.26 -5.23 11.61
C LEU A 44 -5.76 -5.66 13.00
N ALA A 45 -6.14 -4.73 13.87
CA ALA A 45 -6.63 -5.06 15.21
C ALA A 45 -7.86 -5.99 15.14
N HIS A 46 -7.95 -6.96 16.05
CA HIS A 46 -9.10 -7.86 16.14
C HIS A 46 -10.39 -7.06 16.39
N ASP A 47 -10.37 -6.25 17.45
CA ASP A 47 -11.43 -5.33 17.82
C ASP A 47 -11.60 -4.21 16.77
N PRO A 48 -12.80 -4.06 16.15
CA PRO A 48 -13.09 -3.01 15.19
C PRO A 48 -12.87 -1.60 15.73
N GLU A 49 -13.21 -1.33 17.00
CA GLU A 49 -13.10 0.00 17.60
C GLU A 49 -11.62 0.43 17.77
N SER A 50 -10.73 -0.55 17.88
CA SER A 50 -9.29 -0.33 17.92
C SER A 50 -8.67 0.01 16.55
N ARG A 51 -9.42 -0.13 15.44
CA ARG A 51 -8.93 0.11 14.07
C ARG A 51 -8.97 1.60 13.72
N TRP A 52 -8.84 1.89 12.44
CA TRP A 52 -9.16 3.19 11.87
C TRP A 52 -10.66 3.25 11.61
N PRO A 53 -11.33 4.39 11.90
CA PRO A 53 -12.78 4.54 11.67
C PRO A 53 -13.19 4.24 10.22
N ASP A 54 -12.32 4.60 9.29
CA ASP A 54 -12.49 4.35 7.86
C ASP A 54 -11.12 4.35 7.14
N MET A 55 -11.17 4.11 5.84
CA MET A 55 -9.98 4.05 4.98
C MET A 55 -9.34 5.42 4.73
N ASP A 56 -10.13 6.49 4.66
CA ASP A 56 -9.63 7.84 4.38
C ASP A 56 -8.77 8.31 5.55
N VAL A 57 -9.23 8.10 6.79
CA VAL A 57 -8.48 8.44 8.01
C VAL A 57 -7.16 7.67 8.11
N LEU A 58 -7.14 6.41 7.66
CA LEU A 58 -5.93 5.59 7.60
C LEU A 58 -4.92 6.17 6.60
N LEU A 59 -5.37 6.47 5.38
CA LEU A 59 -4.53 7.00 4.31
C LEU A 59 -3.96 8.37 4.67
N ASP A 60 -4.79 9.24 5.25
CA ASP A 60 -4.39 10.50 5.85
C ASP A 60 -3.24 10.36 6.86
N ALA A 61 -3.30 9.33 7.71
CA ALA A 61 -2.24 9.05 8.68
C ALA A 61 -0.93 8.62 8.00
N ILE A 62 -1.02 7.87 6.89
CA ILE A 62 0.14 7.49 6.08
C ILE A 62 0.75 8.72 5.40
N ASP A 63 -0.07 9.57 4.80
CA ASP A 63 0.38 10.75 4.05
C ASP A 63 1.06 11.78 4.95
N ARG A 64 0.45 12.10 6.09
CA ARG A 64 1.05 13.00 7.09
C ARG A 64 2.45 12.53 7.51
N ARG A 65 2.63 11.23 7.70
CA ARG A 65 3.92 10.69 8.16
C ARG A 65 4.92 10.57 7.03
N SER A 66 4.50 10.24 5.82
CA SER A 66 5.35 10.18 4.62
C SER A 66 5.93 11.55 4.27
N ALA A 67 5.12 12.61 4.38
CA ALA A 67 5.57 13.99 4.18
C ALA A 67 6.63 14.42 5.23
N SER A 68 6.42 14.06 6.50
CA SER A 68 7.36 14.35 7.59
C SER A 68 8.62 13.46 7.62
N ALA A 69 8.58 12.30 6.95
CA ALA A 69 9.71 11.39 6.84
C ALA A 69 10.72 11.80 5.75
N GLY A 70 10.42 12.88 5.01
CA GLY A 70 11.16 13.38 3.85
C GLY A 70 12.43 14.20 4.13
N LEU A 71 13.11 14.03 5.27
CA LEU A 71 14.48 14.54 5.48
C LEU A 71 15.55 13.44 5.56
N GLY A 72 15.18 12.19 5.23
CA GLY A 72 16.10 11.05 5.15
C GLY A 72 15.86 10.08 3.99
N ALA A 73 14.99 10.44 3.04
CA ALA A 73 14.72 9.66 1.83
C ALA A 73 14.75 10.59 0.61
N ALA A 74 15.95 11.05 0.24
CA ALA A 74 16.20 11.66 -1.06
C ALA A 74 15.86 10.62 -2.15
N LEU A 75 14.68 10.74 -2.76
CA LEU A 75 14.22 10.25 -4.08
C LEU A 75 12.70 10.01 -4.07
N ALA A 76 11.90 11.07 -3.88
CA ALA A 76 10.54 11.13 -4.44
C ALA A 76 10.62 11.68 -5.87
N ALA A 77 11.33 10.98 -6.75
CA ALA A 77 11.26 11.21 -8.19
C ALA A 77 9.98 10.53 -8.71
N ALA A 78 8.84 11.19 -8.51
CA ALA A 78 7.66 11.16 -9.38
C ALA A 78 6.55 12.01 -8.77
N ARG A 79 6.76 13.32 -8.75
CA ARG A 79 5.63 14.20 -9.07
C ARG A 79 5.33 13.95 -10.55
N SER A 80 4.44 13.03 -10.89
CA SER A 80 3.59 13.26 -12.06
C SER A 80 2.73 14.48 -11.67
N LEU A 81 3.13 15.71 -11.95
CA LEU A 81 2.97 16.32 -13.28
C LEU A 81 1.60 15.99 -13.87
N GLY A 82 0.53 16.30 -13.14
CA GLY A 82 -0.86 16.09 -13.57
C GLY A 82 -1.81 17.23 -13.20
N ALA A 83 -1.29 18.39 -12.78
CA ALA A 83 -2.09 19.58 -12.49
C ALA A 83 -1.78 20.77 -13.40
N GLN A 84 -0.86 20.64 -14.36
CA GLN A 84 -0.60 21.68 -15.35
C GLN A 84 -0.17 21.08 -16.68
N LEU A 85 -1.14 20.70 -17.52
CA LEU A 85 -1.33 21.36 -18.81
C LEU A 85 -2.66 20.87 -19.43
N ARG A 86 -3.67 21.74 -19.38
CA ARG A 86 -4.67 21.79 -20.45
C ARG A 86 -3.95 21.82 -21.79
N ARG A 87 -3.90 20.72 -22.54
CA ARG A 87 -3.99 20.78 -24.01
C ARG A 87 -4.16 19.40 -24.63
N ARG A 88 -5.29 19.31 -25.32
CA ARG A 88 -5.52 18.55 -26.55
C ARG A 88 -5.67 17.04 -26.38
N MET A 89 -6.93 16.67 -26.19
CA MET A 89 -7.60 15.69 -27.04
C MET A 89 -6.90 15.51 -28.39
N ARG A 90 -6.40 14.31 -28.66
CA ARG A 90 -6.42 13.73 -30.01
C ARG A 90 -6.43 12.21 -29.90
N ALA A 91 -7.48 11.64 -30.48
CA ALA A 91 -7.84 10.22 -30.46
C ALA A 91 -6.72 9.30 -30.98
N PRO A 92 -6.69 8.02 -30.55
CA PRO A 92 -5.86 7.02 -31.21
C PRO A 92 -6.41 6.75 -32.61
N LYS A 93 -5.59 6.99 -33.63
CA LYS A 93 -5.85 6.56 -35.00
C LYS A 93 -5.61 5.05 -35.05
N VAL A 94 -6.67 4.27 -35.23
CA VAL A 94 -6.59 2.83 -35.53
C VAL A 94 -5.84 2.70 -36.87
N GLN A 95 -4.67 2.07 -36.84
CA GLN A 95 -3.95 1.63 -38.04
C GLN A 95 -4.41 0.20 -38.35
N PRO A 96 -4.94 -0.08 -39.56
CA PRO A 96 -5.18 -1.45 -39.98
C PRO A 96 -3.85 -2.12 -40.31
N SER A 97 -3.68 -3.34 -39.79
CA SER A 97 -2.54 -4.21 -40.06
C SER A 97 -2.51 -4.60 -41.54
N ALA A 98 -1.61 -3.97 -42.31
CA ALA A 98 -1.22 -4.47 -43.61
C ALA A 98 -0.11 -5.51 -43.41
N GLY A 99 -0.51 -6.78 -43.34
CA GLY A 99 0.38 -7.89 -43.66
C GLY A 99 0.47 -8.00 -45.18
N GLN A 100 1.53 -7.40 -45.74
CA GLN A 100 2.26 -7.97 -46.88
C GLN A 100 2.91 -9.28 -46.41
N ASP A 101 3.16 -10.33 -47.18
CA ASP A 101 3.11 -10.72 -48.61
C ASP A 101 3.48 -12.24 -48.58
N PRO A 102 3.37 -13.08 -49.64
CA PRO A 102 3.81 -12.82 -51.01
C PRO A 102 2.79 -13.05 -52.14
#